data_AF-A0A4X1VGT8-F1
#
_entry.id   AF-A0A4X1VGT8-F1
#
_cell.length_a   1.000
_cell.length_b   1.000
_cell.length_c   1.000
_cell.angle_alpha   90.00
_cell.angle_beta   90.00
_cell.angle_gamma   90.00
#
_symmetry.space_group_name_H-M   'P 1'
#
loop_
_entity.id
_entity.type
_entity.pdbx_description
1 polymer ?
#
loop_
_entity_poly.entity_id
_entity_poly.type
_entity_poly.pdbx_seq_one_letter_code
_entity_poly.pdbx_strand_id
1 'polypeptide(L)'
;MPRGLADKTGPEECDAVALLSLINSCDHFVVDRKKVTEVIKCRNEIMHSSDMKVSSVWLRDFQMKIHNFLNEFKNIPEIMAVYSRIEQLLTSDWAVHIPEEDQRDGCEDETRIYLTESQINEIEMELLKEKLQELYLQAEEQEVLPEEILNQLEVVKEFLRNNKDLRNGLAEDMYKLDSLHQQHEKLDSKEPGAQTPEGKT
;
A
#
# COMPACT_ATOMS: atom_id res chain seq x y z
N MET A 1 12.33 41.75 -22.66
CA MET A 1 12.18 40.82 -21.52
C MET A 1 10.78 40.85 -20.95
N PRO A 2 10.27 39.74 -20.39
CA PRO A 2 9.01 39.72 -19.66
C PRO A 2 9.02 40.70 -18.46
N ARG A 3 7.84 41.21 -18.07
CA ARG A 3 7.72 42.14 -16.94
C ARG A 3 8.23 41.48 -15.64
N GLY A 4 9.03 42.19 -14.87
CA GLY A 4 9.62 41.70 -13.61
C GLY A 4 10.88 40.85 -13.78
N LEU A 5 11.36 40.63 -15.00
CA LEU A 5 12.59 39.87 -15.30
C LEU A 5 13.61 40.72 -16.06
N ALA A 6 13.74 42.01 -15.71
CA ALA A 6 14.69 42.92 -16.35
C ALA A 6 16.16 42.56 -16.08
N ASP A 7 16.41 41.86 -14.98
CA ASP A 7 17.75 41.48 -14.52
C ASP A 7 18.27 40.18 -15.18
N LYS A 8 17.41 39.47 -15.91
CA LYS A 8 17.76 38.23 -16.61
C LYS A 8 18.41 38.51 -17.96
N THR A 9 19.38 37.70 -18.32
CA THR A 9 20.25 37.93 -19.49
C THR A 9 19.65 37.41 -20.80
N GLY A 10 18.75 36.42 -20.74
CA GLY A 10 18.17 35.80 -21.93
C GLY A 10 16.84 35.09 -21.71
N PRO A 11 16.15 34.71 -22.81
CA PRO A 11 14.90 33.95 -22.75
C PRO A 11 15.04 32.57 -22.09
N GLU A 12 16.22 31.96 -22.12
CA GLU A 12 16.55 30.68 -21.49
C GLU A 12 16.44 30.70 -19.95
N GLU A 13 16.54 31.88 -19.34
CA GLU A 13 16.37 32.06 -17.89
C GLU A 13 14.91 32.36 -17.52
N CYS A 14 14.03 32.59 -18.49
CA CYS A 14 12.62 32.88 -18.27
C CYS A 14 11.81 31.59 -18.17
N ASP A 15 10.84 31.55 -17.26
CA ASP A 15 9.89 30.45 -17.24
C ASP A 15 8.91 30.56 -18.43
N ALA A 16 8.24 29.46 -18.75
CA ALA A 16 7.31 29.42 -19.87
C ALA A 16 6.19 30.48 -19.76
N VAL A 17 5.81 30.84 -18.53
CA VAL A 17 4.72 31.80 -18.28
C VAL A 17 5.15 33.23 -18.54
N ALA A 18 6.37 33.60 -18.15
CA ALA A 18 6.92 34.89 -18.49
C ALA A 18 7.08 35.03 -20.02
N LEU A 19 7.52 33.98 -20.70
CA LEU A 19 7.64 33.98 -22.16
C LEU A 19 6.27 34.10 -22.86
N LEU A 20 5.26 33.33 -22.44
CA LEU A 20 3.90 33.44 -22.98
C LEU A 20 3.30 34.83 -22.72
N SER A 21 3.55 35.40 -21.54
CA SER A 21 3.08 36.75 -21.19
C SER A 21 3.76 37.83 -22.05
N LEU A 22 5.05 37.67 -22.35
CA LEU A 22 5.78 38.53 -23.25
C LEU A 22 5.20 38.45 -24.67
N ILE A 23 5.02 37.25 -25.20
CA ILE A 23 4.43 37.02 -26.53
C ILE A 23 3.03 37.66 -26.61
N ASN A 24 2.23 37.56 -25.55
CA ASN A 24 0.87 38.11 -25.52
C ASN A 24 0.82 39.65 -25.48
N SER A 25 1.83 40.30 -24.89
CA SER A 25 1.81 41.75 -24.62
C SER A 25 2.75 42.59 -25.49
N CYS A 26 3.68 41.96 -26.21
CA CYS A 26 4.67 42.64 -27.03
C CYS A 26 4.22 42.72 -28.50
N ASP A 27 4.16 43.94 -29.04
CA ASP A 27 3.70 44.21 -30.41
C ASP A 27 4.67 43.71 -31.50
N HIS A 28 5.90 43.34 -31.12
CA HIS A 28 6.87 42.75 -32.06
C HIS A 28 6.53 41.31 -32.47
N PHE A 29 5.66 40.62 -31.73
CA PHE A 29 5.19 39.28 -32.10
C PHE A 29 3.94 39.37 -32.96
N VAL A 30 4.05 38.92 -34.21
CA VAL A 30 2.92 38.83 -35.14
C VAL A 30 2.24 37.48 -34.95
N VAL A 31 1.42 37.37 -33.90
CA VAL A 31 0.66 36.15 -33.55
C VAL A 31 -0.76 36.49 -33.12
N ASP A 32 -1.69 35.56 -33.30
CA ASP A 32 -3.04 35.69 -32.74
C ASP A 32 -3.02 35.58 -31.20
N ARG A 33 -3.17 36.73 -30.53
CA ARG A 33 -3.19 36.85 -29.06
C ARG A 33 -4.24 35.96 -28.40
N LYS A 34 -5.34 35.64 -29.08
CA LYS A 34 -6.35 34.72 -28.54
C LYS A 34 -5.75 33.34 -28.30
N LYS A 35 -4.94 32.84 -29.24
CA LYS A 35 -4.31 31.52 -29.14
C LYS A 35 -3.30 31.48 -28.00
N VAL A 36 -2.53 32.55 -27.80
CA VAL A 36 -1.61 32.69 -26.65
C VAL A 36 -2.39 32.69 -25.33
N THR A 37 -3.50 33.42 -25.28
CA THR A 37 -4.35 33.53 -24.10
C THR A 37 -4.98 32.18 -23.72
N GLU A 38 -5.41 31.39 -24.70
CA GLU A 38 -5.97 30.05 -24.44
C GLU A 38 -4.93 29.09 -23.83
N VAL A 39 -3.67 29.14 -24.29
CA VAL A 39 -2.58 28.33 -23.69
C VAL A 39 -2.30 28.78 -22.25
N ILE A 40 -2.29 30.09 -21.98
CA ILE A 40 -2.13 30.63 -20.63
C ILE A 40 -3.28 30.17 -19.71
N LYS A 41 -4.52 30.19 -20.20
CA LYS A 41 -5.69 29.70 -19.45
C LYS A 41 -5.55 28.23 -19.09
N CYS A 42 -5.23 27.36 -20.06
CA CYS A 42 -5.06 25.93 -19.80
C CYS A 42 -3.98 25.65 -18.75
N ARG A 43 -2.84 26.36 -18.80
CA ARG A 43 -1.80 26.25 -17.75
C ARG A 43 -2.36 26.67 -16.40
N ASN A 44 -3.08 27.79 -16.34
CA ASN A 44 -3.66 28.26 -15.08
C ASN A 44 -4.70 27.28 -14.55
N GLU A 45 -5.54 26.70 -15.39
CA GLU A 45 -6.51 25.67 -14.98
C GLU A 45 -5.82 24.46 -14.34
N ILE A 46 -4.73 23.95 -14.92
CA ILE A 46 -3.94 22.86 -14.30
C ILE A 46 -3.37 23.31 -12.96
N MET A 47 -2.75 24.50 -12.90
CA MET A 47 -2.08 25.00 -11.69
C MET A 47 -3.05 25.25 -10.53
N HIS A 48 -4.32 25.52 -10.81
CA HIS A 48 -5.35 25.72 -9.80
C HIS A 48 -6.21 24.46 -9.55
N SER A 49 -5.92 23.33 -10.22
CA SER A 49 -6.53 22.04 -9.92
C SER A 49 -5.89 21.46 -8.65
N SER A 50 -6.70 21.19 -7.63
CA SER A 50 -6.23 20.71 -6.33
C SER A 50 -5.44 19.40 -6.40
N ASP A 51 -5.77 18.56 -7.38
CA ASP A 51 -5.23 17.21 -7.52
C ASP A 51 -4.34 17.07 -8.77
N MET A 52 -4.13 18.16 -9.53
CA MET A 52 -3.50 18.15 -10.86
C MET A 52 -4.14 17.15 -11.85
N LYS A 53 -5.33 16.65 -11.54
CA LYS A 53 -6.08 15.71 -12.38
C LYS A 53 -6.83 16.48 -13.47
N VAL A 54 -6.76 15.96 -14.69
CA VAL A 54 -7.48 16.48 -15.86
C VAL A 54 -8.18 15.34 -16.57
N SER A 55 -9.35 15.61 -17.15
CA SER A 55 -10.08 14.61 -17.93
C SER A 55 -9.42 14.39 -19.29
N SER A 56 -9.66 13.22 -19.90
CA SER A 56 -9.19 12.93 -21.26
C SER A 56 -9.74 13.91 -22.31
N VAL A 57 -10.97 14.40 -22.10
CA VAL A 57 -11.58 15.44 -22.93
C VAL A 57 -10.82 16.76 -22.81
N TRP A 58 -10.45 17.15 -21.58
CA TRP A 58 -9.67 18.35 -21.33
C TRP A 58 -8.26 18.25 -21.96
N LEU A 59 -7.59 17.11 -21.83
CA LEU A 59 -6.27 16.89 -22.45
C LEU A 59 -6.31 17.01 -23.97
N ARG A 60 -7.37 16.49 -24.61
CA ARG A 60 -7.56 16.62 -26.06
C ARG A 60 -7.79 18.07 -26.49
N ASP A 61 -8.58 18.82 -25.72
CA ASP A 61 -8.79 20.26 -25.96
C ASP A 61 -7.48 21.05 -25.78
N PHE A 62 -6.71 20.74 -24.73
CA PHE A 62 -5.39 21.31 -24.50
C PHE A 62 -4.42 21.04 -25.66
N GLN A 63 -4.35 19.79 -26.14
CA GLN A 63 -3.55 19.42 -27.30
C GLN A 63 -3.93 20.25 -28.53
N MET A 64 -5.23 20.42 -28.81
CA MET A 64 -5.71 21.23 -29.94
C MET A 64 -5.30 22.70 -29.78
N LYS A 65 -5.40 23.26 -28.58
CA LYS A 65 -4.98 24.64 -28.29
C LYS A 65 -3.47 24.85 -28.46
N ILE A 66 -2.64 23.90 -28.00
CA ILE A 66 -1.19 23.93 -28.22
C ILE A 66 -0.86 23.85 -29.71
N HIS A 67 -1.48 22.95 -30.45
CA HIS A 67 -1.29 22.85 -31.90
C HIS A 67 -1.68 24.16 -32.61
N ASN A 68 -2.79 24.78 -32.21
CA ASN A 68 -3.23 26.05 -32.77
C ASN A 68 -2.23 27.19 -32.49
N PHE A 69 -1.65 27.23 -31.29
CA PHE A 69 -0.62 28.21 -30.93
C PHE A 69 0.69 27.98 -31.70
N LEU A 70 1.16 26.74 -31.80
CA LEU A 70 2.38 26.40 -32.54
C LEU A 70 2.23 26.68 -34.04
N ASN A 71 1.02 26.55 -34.59
CA ASN A 71 0.74 26.90 -35.98
C ASN A 71 1.07 28.37 -36.33
N GLU A 72 1.09 29.28 -35.35
CA GLU A 72 1.48 30.69 -35.56
C GLU A 72 2.97 30.83 -35.93
N PHE A 73 3.79 29.83 -35.60
CA PHE A 73 5.23 29.87 -35.74
C PHE A 73 5.77 28.92 -36.81
N LYS A 74 4.92 28.37 -37.70
CA LYS A 74 5.35 27.45 -38.77
C LYS A 74 6.43 27.99 -39.69
N ASN A 75 6.53 29.31 -39.79
CA ASN A 75 7.53 29.99 -40.62
C ASN A 75 8.93 29.98 -39.97
N ILE A 76 9.07 29.51 -38.74
CA ILE A 76 10.34 29.44 -37.99
C ILE A 76 10.86 27.99 -38.04
N PRO A 77 11.95 27.70 -38.77
CA PRO A 77 12.46 26.35 -38.97
C PRO A 77 12.80 25.61 -37.67
N GLU A 78 13.35 26.31 -36.69
CA GLU A 78 13.74 25.76 -35.38
C GLU A 78 12.50 25.26 -34.61
N ILE A 79 11.39 25.99 -34.73
CA ILE A 79 10.13 25.59 -34.09
C ILE A 79 9.54 24.38 -34.82
N MET A 80 9.62 24.31 -36.15
CA MET A 80 9.18 23.14 -36.91
C MET A 80 9.96 21.86 -36.56
N ALA A 81 11.27 21.98 -36.27
CA ALA A 81 12.06 20.85 -35.82
C ALA A 81 11.59 20.31 -34.44
N VAL A 82 11.24 21.22 -33.52
CA VAL A 82 10.72 20.84 -32.19
C VAL A 82 9.25 20.42 -32.26
N TYR A 83 8.49 20.94 -33.21
CA TYR A 83 7.07 20.68 -33.40
C TYR A 83 6.76 19.19 -33.53
N SER A 84 7.55 18.46 -34.32
CA SER A 84 7.39 17.01 -34.47
C SER A 84 7.53 16.26 -33.14
N ARG A 85 8.49 16.67 -32.28
CA ARG A 85 8.66 16.11 -30.94
C ARG A 85 7.49 16.43 -30.03
N ILE A 86 6.95 17.65 -30.11
CA ILE A 86 5.77 18.05 -29.35
C ILE A 86 4.54 17.26 -29.80
N GLU A 87 4.33 17.06 -31.10
CA GLU A 87 3.22 16.24 -31.62
C GLU A 87 3.32 14.79 -31.16
N GLN A 88 4.51 14.19 -31.20
CA GLN A 88 4.73 12.85 -30.65
C GLN A 88 4.35 12.79 -29.17
N LEU A 89 4.75 13.81 -28.39
CA LEU A 89 4.46 13.87 -26.97
C LEU A 89 2.96 14.04 -26.67
N LEU A 90 2.26 14.84 -27.47
CA LEU A 90 0.82 15.09 -27.34
C LEU A 90 -0.04 13.92 -27.83
N THR A 91 0.47 13.08 -28.73
CA THR A 91 -0.23 11.91 -29.28
C THR A 91 0.11 10.60 -28.57
N SER A 92 1.14 10.60 -27.72
CA SER A 92 1.52 9.44 -26.91
C SER A 92 0.45 9.10 -25.90
N ASP A 93 0.25 7.79 -25.68
CA ASP A 93 -0.57 7.30 -24.59
C ASP A 93 0.17 7.49 -23.26
N TRP A 94 -0.43 8.23 -22.34
CA TRP A 94 0.08 8.48 -21.00
C TRP A 94 -0.57 7.58 -19.96
N ALA A 95 -1.30 6.54 -20.39
CA ALA A 95 -1.79 5.51 -19.50
C ALA A 95 -0.61 4.93 -18.70
N VAL A 96 -0.66 5.13 -17.39
CA VAL A 96 0.29 4.50 -16.49
C VAL A 96 -0.13 3.04 -16.41
N HIS A 97 0.69 2.16 -16.99
CA HIS A 97 0.55 0.73 -16.78
C HIS A 97 0.89 0.46 -15.31
N ILE A 98 -0.15 0.31 -14.49
CA ILE A 98 -0.02 -0.22 -13.13
C ILE A 98 -0.10 -1.74 -13.27
N PRO A 99 1.03 -2.48 -13.22
CA PRO A 99 0.94 -3.94 -13.15
C PRO A 99 0.05 -4.33 -11.97
N GLU A 100 -0.77 -5.36 -12.13
CA GLU A 100 -1.73 -5.82 -11.10
C GLU A 100 -1.03 -6.21 -9.79
N GLU A 101 0.27 -6.51 -9.84
CA GLU A 101 1.14 -6.65 -8.68
C GLU A 101 1.98 -5.38 -8.50
N ASP A 102 1.75 -4.67 -7.39
CA ASP A 102 2.72 -3.71 -6.86
C ASP A 102 4.06 -4.45 -6.73
N GLN A 103 5.03 -4.12 -7.60
CA GLN A 103 6.41 -4.50 -7.37
C GLN A 103 6.83 -3.85 -6.05
N ARG A 104 7.00 -4.67 -5.00
CA ARG A 104 7.51 -4.20 -3.72
C ARG A 104 8.85 -3.53 -3.97
N ASP A 105 9.03 -2.33 -3.46
CA ASP A 105 10.25 -1.52 -3.51
C ASP A 105 11.45 -2.12 -2.75
N GLY A 106 11.36 -3.39 -2.35
CA GLY A 106 12.43 -4.12 -1.70
C GLY A 106 13.44 -4.61 -2.73
N CYS A 107 14.73 -4.57 -2.38
CA CYS A 107 15.81 -5.10 -3.19
C CYS A 107 15.47 -6.53 -3.64
N GLU A 108 15.40 -6.75 -4.96
CA GLU A 108 15.41 -8.08 -5.58
C GLU A 108 16.82 -8.67 -5.41
N ASP A 109 17.29 -8.79 -4.16
CA ASP A 109 18.46 -9.61 -3.90
C ASP A 109 18.06 -11.05 -4.24
N GLU A 110 18.83 -11.67 -5.14
CA GLU A 110 18.74 -13.06 -5.64
C GLU A 110 18.77 -14.13 -4.52
N THR A 111 18.70 -13.70 -3.25
CA THR A 111 18.72 -14.52 -2.04
C THR A 111 17.43 -14.39 -1.23
N ARG A 112 16.28 -14.15 -1.86
CA ARG A 112 15.01 -14.43 -1.19
C ARG A 112 14.81 -15.94 -1.19
N ILE A 113 15.32 -16.60 -0.14
CA ILE A 113 14.98 -17.99 0.15
C ILE A 113 13.50 -17.97 0.56
N TYR A 114 12.62 -18.08 -0.43
CA TYR A 114 11.22 -18.37 -0.16
C TYR A 114 11.18 -19.73 0.52
N LEU A 115 10.74 -19.76 1.78
CA LEU A 115 10.50 -21.01 2.47
C LEU A 115 9.44 -21.77 1.67
N THR A 116 9.69 -23.04 1.41
CA THR A 116 8.66 -23.90 0.83
C THR A 116 7.53 -24.08 1.84
N GLU A 117 6.34 -24.40 1.34
CA GLU A 117 5.17 -24.72 2.19
C GLU A 117 5.51 -25.78 3.26
N SER A 118 6.34 -26.77 2.91
CA SER A 118 6.81 -27.78 3.86
C SER A 118 7.70 -27.22 4.97
N GLN A 119 8.57 -26.25 4.66
CA GLN A 119 9.45 -25.62 5.66
C GLN A 119 8.65 -24.71 6.59
N ILE A 120 7.63 -24.03 6.07
CA ILE A 120 6.72 -23.23 6.89
C ILE A 120 5.95 -24.14 7.84
N ASN A 121 5.39 -25.25 7.34
CA ASN A 121 4.67 -26.22 8.17
C ASN A 121 5.57 -26.83 9.27
N GLU A 122 6.83 -27.15 8.94
CA GLU A 122 7.79 -27.63 9.93
C GLU A 122 8.02 -26.61 11.06
N ILE A 123 8.22 -25.34 10.71
CA ILE A 123 8.39 -24.25 11.69
C ILE A 123 7.14 -24.08 12.55
N GLU A 124 5.96 -24.06 11.95
CA GLU A 124 4.69 -23.92 12.67
C GLU A 124 4.46 -25.08 13.64
N MET A 125 4.79 -26.29 13.21
CA MET A 125 4.67 -27.49 14.03
C MET A 125 5.64 -27.48 15.22
N GLU A 126 6.90 -27.08 15.03
CA GLU A 126 7.86 -26.97 16.13
C GLU A 126 7.49 -25.86 17.12
N LEU A 127 7.06 -24.69 16.63
CA LEU A 127 6.58 -23.61 17.49
C LEU A 127 5.37 -24.04 18.33
N LEU A 128 4.45 -24.79 17.72
CA LEU A 128 3.26 -25.26 18.41
C LEU A 128 3.58 -26.35 19.44
N LYS A 129 4.54 -27.24 19.17
CA LYS A 129 5.05 -28.20 20.17
C LYS A 129 5.67 -27.49 21.36
N GLU A 130 6.49 -26.47 21.13
CA GLU A 130 7.10 -25.68 22.21
C GLU A 130 6.01 -25.03 23.07
N LYS A 131 5.00 -24.43 22.44
CA LYS A 131 3.88 -23.81 23.18
C LYS A 131 3.09 -24.83 24.00
N LEU A 132 2.86 -26.03 23.45
CA LEU A 132 2.18 -27.11 24.17
C LEU A 132 2.99 -27.61 25.37
N GLN A 133 4.31 -27.77 25.20
CA GLN A 133 5.21 -28.13 26.30
C GLN A 133 5.22 -27.09 27.41
N GLU A 134 5.24 -25.80 27.07
CA GLU A 134 5.13 -24.71 28.04
C GLU A 134 3.82 -24.82 28.85
N LEU A 135 2.68 -25.05 28.17
CA LEU A 135 1.39 -25.22 28.83
C LEU A 135 1.36 -26.45 29.74
N TYR A 136 1.97 -27.56 29.33
CA TYR A 136 2.07 -28.75 30.18
C TYR A 136 2.93 -28.52 31.42
N LEU A 137 4.06 -27.83 31.29
CA LEU A 137 4.91 -27.53 32.43
C LEU A 137 4.20 -26.61 33.42
N GLN A 138 3.50 -25.58 32.93
CA GLN A 138 2.68 -24.69 33.77
C GLN A 138 1.53 -25.43 34.47
N ALA A 139 0.99 -26.46 33.83
CA ALA A 139 -0.03 -27.34 34.41
C ALA A 139 0.54 -28.26 35.50
N GLU A 140 1.77 -28.77 35.33
CA GLU A 140 2.44 -29.63 36.31
C GLU A 140 2.93 -28.85 37.55
N GLU A 141 3.32 -27.59 37.39
CA GLU A 141 3.78 -26.73 38.50
C GLU A 141 2.64 -26.28 39.43
N GLN A 142 1.39 -26.32 38.97
CA GLN A 142 0.24 -25.81 39.72
C GLN A 142 -0.75 -26.91 40.09
N GLU A 143 -1.00 -27.07 41.39
CA GLU A 143 -1.93 -28.09 41.92
C GLU A 143 -3.40 -27.84 41.51
N VAL A 144 -3.74 -26.59 41.17
CA VAL A 144 -5.01 -26.15 40.58
C VAL A 144 -4.68 -25.29 39.36
N LEU A 145 -5.22 -25.65 38.19
CA LEU A 145 -4.98 -24.91 36.96
C LEU A 145 -5.68 -23.55 37.01
N PRO A 146 -4.99 -22.43 36.76
CA PRO A 146 -5.63 -21.14 36.57
C PRO A 146 -6.59 -21.16 35.38
N GLU A 147 -7.69 -20.42 35.50
CA GLU A 147 -8.69 -20.22 34.45
C GLU A 147 -8.04 -19.73 33.14
N GLU A 148 -6.97 -18.93 33.24
CA GLU A 148 -6.21 -18.44 32.09
C GLU A 148 -5.54 -19.58 31.29
N ILE A 149 -5.04 -20.62 31.97
CA ILE A 149 -4.38 -21.75 31.30
C ILE A 149 -5.43 -22.64 30.64
N LEU A 150 -6.58 -22.87 31.29
CA LEU A 150 -7.70 -23.61 30.70
C LEU A 150 -8.21 -22.91 29.42
N ASN A 151 -8.37 -21.60 29.47
CA ASN A 151 -8.76 -20.82 28.29
C ASN A 151 -7.72 -20.92 27.17
N GLN A 152 -6.42 -20.85 27.48
CA GLN A 152 -5.36 -21.05 26.49
C GLN A 152 -5.37 -22.45 25.89
N LEU A 153 -5.63 -23.47 26.71
CA LEU A 153 -5.70 -24.87 26.30
C LEU A 153 -6.84 -25.10 25.30
N GLU A 154 -8.01 -24.51 25.56
CA GLU A 154 -9.17 -24.62 24.67
C GLU A 154 -8.96 -23.83 23.36
N VAL A 155 -8.31 -22.66 23.41
CA VAL A 155 -7.93 -21.90 22.21
C VAL A 155 -6.99 -22.70 21.32
N VAL A 156 -5.96 -23.35 21.89
CA VAL A 156 -5.02 -24.19 21.13
C VAL A 156 -5.71 -25.42 20.55
N LYS A 157 -6.64 -26.02 21.30
CA LYS A 157 -7.43 -27.17 20.85
C LYS A 157 -8.32 -26.82 19.66
N GLU A 158 -9.01 -25.69 19.72
CA GLU A 158 -9.85 -25.20 18.63
C GLU A 158 -9.01 -24.81 17.42
N PHE A 159 -7.84 -24.20 17.64
CA PHE A 159 -6.88 -23.92 16.58
C PHE A 159 -6.44 -25.20 15.85
N LEU A 160 -6.08 -26.26 16.58
CA LEU A 160 -5.70 -27.55 15.99
C LEU A 160 -6.87 -28.21 15.23
N ARG A 161 -8.10 -28.13 15.74
CA ARG A 161 -9.28 -28.68 15.03
C ARG A 161 -9.50 -28.04 13.67
N ASN A 162 -9.22 -26.75 13.56
CA ASN A 162 -9.39 -25.97 12.34
C ASN A 162 -8.25 -26.17 11.33
N ASN A 163 -7.07 -26.65 11.77
CA ASN A 163 -5.89 -26.86 10.93
C ASN A 163 -5.56 -28.36 10.79
N LYS A 164 -5.99 -28.98 9.69
CA LYS A 164 -5.92 -30.44 9.47
C LYS A 164 -4.49 -30.98 9.42
N ASP A 165 -3.59 -30.24 8.78
CA ASP A 165 -2.18 -30.55 8.64
C ASP A 165 -1.47 -30.59 9.99
N LEU A 166 -1.63 -29.55 10.81
CA LEU A 166 -1.07 -29.48 12.16
C LEU A 166 -1.69 -30.53 13.09
N ARG A 167 -3.01 -30.75 13.01
CA ARG A 167 -3.70 -31.79 13.77
C ARG A 167 -3.17 -33.19 13.49
N ASN A 168 -2.85 -33.49 12.23
CA ASN A 168 -2.31 -34.80 11.87
C ASN A 168 -0.89 -34.98 12.42
N GLY A 169 -0.08 -33.92 12.41
CA GLY A 169 1.28 -33.92 12.98
C GLY A 169 1.31 -33.98 14.51
N LEU A 170 0.28 -33.46 15.19
CA LEU A 170 0.19 -33.33 16.64
C LEU A 170 -0.94 -34.16 17.27
N ALA A 171 -1.30 -35.27 16.64
CA ALA A 171 -2.42 -36.11 17.09
C ALA A 171 -2.19 -36.70 18.50
N GLU A 172 -0.95 -37.05 18.84
CA GLU A 172 -0.59 -37.54 20.17
C GLU A 172 -0.74 -36.44 21.23
N ASP A 173 -0.33 -35.22 20.93
CA ASP A 173 -0.43 -34.09 21.85
C ASP A 173 -1.89 -33.63 22.02
N MET A 174 -2.72 -33.72 20.98
CA MET A 174 -4.17 -33.58 21.12
C MET A 174 -4.77 -34.56 22.13
N TYR A 175 -4.34 -35.82 22.11
CA TYR A 175 -4.83 -36.82 23.07
C TYR A 175 -4.39 -36.51 24.51
N LYS A 176 -3.17 -35.99 24.69
CA LYS A 176 -2.67 -35.53 25.99
C LYS A 176 -3.42 -34.30 26.50
N LEU A 177 -3.72 -33.33 25.62
CA LEU A 177 -4.56 -32.16 25.94
C LEU A 177 -5.96 -32.56 26.42
N ASP A 178 -6.58 -33.54 25.76
CA ASP A 178 -7.89 -34.08 26.15
C ASP A 178 -7.83 -34.77 27.51
N SER A 179 -6.74 -35.49 27.79
CA SER A 179 -6.52 -36.16 29.07
C SER A 179 -6.36 -35.16 30.23
N LEU A 180 -5.64 -34.06 30.02
CA LEU A 180 -5.49 -33.00 31.02
C LEU A 180 -6.81 -32.27 31.31
N HIS A 181 -7.55 -31.87 30.27
CA HIS A 181 -8.89 -31.29 30.46
C HIS A 181 -9.82 -32.21 31.28
N GLN A 182 -9.83 -33.51 30.99
CA GLN A 182 -10.65 -34.49 31.71
C GLN A 182 -10.20 -34.75 33.16
N GLN A 183 -8.91 -34.61 33.46
CA GLN A 183 -8.41 -34.72 34.83
C GLN A 183 -8.88 -33.54 35.68
N HIS A 184 -8.92 -32.33 35.12
CA HIS A 184 -9.38 -31.13 35.82
C HIS A 184 -10.91 -31.09 35.99
N GLU A 185 -11.70 -31.45 34.96
CA GLU A 185 -13.17 -31.57 35.12
C GLU A 185 -13.57 -32.58 36.23
N LYS A 186 -12.75 -33.62 36.45
CA LYS A 186 -12.94 -34.60 37.53
C LYS A 186 -12.53 -34.10 38.92
N LEU A 187 -11.66 -33.10 39.01
CA LEU A 187 -11.24 -32.47 40.27
C LEU A 187 -12.31 -31.47 40.75
N ASP A 188 -12.88 -30.67 39.84
CA ASP A 188 -13.97 -29.74 40.18
C ASP A 188 -15.29 -30.43 40.58
N SER A 189 -15.52 -31.65 40.08
CA SER A 189 -16.71 -32.44 40.43
C SER A 189 -16.58 -33.24 41.74
N LYS A 190 -15.47 -33.09 42.47
CA LYS A 190 -15.16 -33.81 43.71
C LYS A 190 -15.07 -32.91 44.94
N GLU A 191 -15.94 -31.92 45.08
CA GLU A 191 -16.35 -31.40 46.40
C GLU A 191 -17.68 -32.05 46.86
N PRO A 192 -17.65 -33.11 47.69
CA PRO A 192 -18.77 -33.48 48.52
C PRO A 192 -18.62 -32.87 49.90
N GLY A 193 -19.61 -32.07 50.31
CA GLY A 193 -19.68 -31.50 51.65
C GLY A 193 -19.58 -32.56 52.76
N ALA A 194 -18.83 -32.24 53.80
CA ALA A 194 -18.90 -32.91 55.09
C ALA A 194 -19.40 -31.90 56.14
N GLN A 195 -20.67 -32.06 56.49
CA GLN A 195 -21.33 -31.39 57.60
C GLN A 195 -20.85 -31.96 58.95
N THR A 196 -20.97 -31.11 59.99
CA THR A 196 -21.29 -31.40 61.41
C THR A 196 -20.16 -31.85 62.35
N PRO A 197 -20.35 -31.77 63.70
CA PRO A 197 -21.07 -30.82 64.56
C PRO A 197 -20.22 -30.37 65.78
N GLU A 198 -20.72 -29.45 66.62
CA GLU A 198 -20.81 -29.59 68.09
C GLU A 198 -21.04 -28.21 68.74
N GLY A 199 -22.18 -28.06 69.40
CA GLY A 199 -22.41 -26.98 70.36
C GLY A 199 -21.90 -27.37 71.74
N LYS A 200 -21.80 -26.38 72.64
CA LYS A 200 -22.22 -26.48 74.04
C LYS A 200 -22.18 -25.10 74.71
N THR A 201 -23.38 -24.71 75.13
CA THR A 201 -23.79 -24.15 76.43
C THR A 201 -23.02 -22.99 77.03
#